data_AF-A0A1Q3A1T5-F1
#
_entry.id   AF-A0A1Q3A1T5-F1
#
_cell.length_a   1.000
_cell.length_b   1.000
_cell.length_c   1.000
_cell.angle_alpha   90.00
_cell.angle_beta   90.00
_cell.angle_gamma   90.00
#
_symmetry.space_group_name_H-M   'P 1'
#
loop_
_entity.id
_entity.type
_entity.pdbx_description
1 polymer ?
#
loop_
_entity_poly.entity_id
_entity_poly.type
_entity_poly.pdbx_seq_one_letter_code
_entity_poly.pdbx_strand_id
1 'polypeptide(L)'
;MARQNFLGLVVSQGRMQKTVKVRVETKVFNRRINKELFRRKDYLVHDEGQISREGDLVRIEATRPLSKRKFFSVAEIIKNKGQQFALYESQAKTQVAQEETQKTQDFLQRRSERKDSGGSVLLRDIRVIQDALSKGESPQELEEIKARYGVQNFTPETVRQLLQLDVTKFEDQLKAQTSRIDSVQLRVQQLLDDEASANQFLKSHGVEDPVALKKNIKKNILRKHVLQEL
;
A
#
# COMPACT_ATOMS: atom_id res chain seq x y z
N MET A 1 27.60 43.00 -2.51
CA MET A 1 28.37 42.26 -1.48
C MET A 1 27.78 40.87 -1.31
N ALA A 2 28.61 39.85 -1.13
CA ALA A 2 28.14 38.50 -0.84
C ALA A 2 27.51 38.44 0.56
N ARG A 3 26.37 37.75 0.71
CA ARG A 3 25.71 37.51 2.00
C ARG A 3 26.19 36.18 2.60
N GLN A 4 26.36 36.14 3.92
CA GLN A 4 26.62 34.88 4.62
C GLN A 4 25.36 34.02 4.58
N ASN A 5 25.48 32.78 4.09
CA ASN A 5 24.38 31.84 3.96
C ASN A 5 24.62 30.61 4.84
N PHE A 6 23.55 30.05 5.38
CA PHE A 6 23.57 28.75 6.05
C PHE A 6 22.42 27.87 5.57
N LEU A 7 22.67 26.57 5.57
CA LEU A 7 21.63 25.56 5.44
C LEU A 7 21.18 25.14 6.84
N GLY A 8 19.87 25.14 7.08
CA GLY A 8 19.34 24.77 8.38
C GLY A 8 17.98 24.10 8.31
N LEU A 9 17.60 23.47 9.42
CA LEU A 9 16.30 22.82 9.60
C LEU A 9 15.45 23.68 10.53
N VAL A 10 14.19 23.91 10.16
CA VAL A 10 13.23 24.64 10.99
C VAL A 10 12.79 23.77 12.15
N VAL A 11 13.18 24.15 13.38
CA VAL A 11 12.88 23.40 14.60
C VAL A 11 11.58 23.84 15.23
N SER A 12 11.26 25.14 15.17
CA SER A 12 10.00 25.63 15.72
C SER A 12 9.41 26.77 14.93
N GLN A 13 8.11 26.70 14.70
CA GLN A 13 7.31 27.71 13.99
C GLN A 13 5.99 27.96 14.75
N GLY A 14 5.33 29.09 14.49
CA GLY A 14 4.05 29.43 15.13
C GLY A 14 4.13 29.96 16.57
N ARG A 15 5.29 29.83 17.24
CA ARG A 15 5.51 30.37 18.61
C ARG A 15 5.78 31.87 18.64
N MET A 16 6.31 32.45 17.57
CA MET A 16 6.63 33.88 17.45
C MET A 16 6.11 34.40 16.11
N GLN A 17 5.61 35.63 16.08
CA GLN A 17 5.12 36.25 14.85
C GLN A 17 6.28 36.55 13.89
N LYS A 18 6.10 36.19 12.60
CA LYS A 18 7.06 36.41 11.50
C LYS A 18 8.50 35.96 11.82
N THR A 19 8.66 34.99 12.72
CA THR A 19 9.96 34.56 13.23
C THR A 19 9.96 33.06 13.43
N VAL A 20 11.01 32.41 12.94
CA VAL A 20 11.16 30.97 12.94
C VAL A 20 12.49 30.61 13.60
N LYS A 21 12.54 29.52 14.37
CA LYS A 21 13.79 29.01 14.93
C LYS A 21 14.39 27.98 13.98
N VAL A 22 15.57 28.27 13.44
CA VAL A 22 16.27 27.41 12.49
C VAL A 22 17.55 26.89 13.12
N ARG A 23 17.74 25.58 13.11
CA ARG A 23 18.97 24.91 13.55
C ARG A 23 19.91 24.76 12.39
N VAL A 24 21.11 25.34 12.53
CA VAL A 24 22.21 25.19 11.58
C VAL A 24 23.22 24.22 12.17
N GLU A 25 23.73 23.33 11.31
CA GLU A 25 24.83 22.43 11.64
C GLU A 25 26.07 22.86 10.86
N THR A 26 27.20 23.04 11.56
CA THR A 26 28.48 23.37 10.92
C THR A 26 29.52 22.37 11.36
N LYS A 27 30.33 21.89 10.42
CA LYS A 27 31.44 21.00 10.73
C LYS A 27 32.58 21.78 11.38
N VAL A 28 33.07 21.29 12.50
CA VAL A 28 34.19 21.87 13.25
C VAL A 28 35.14 20.75 13.65
N PHE A 29 36.42 20.93 13.37
CA PHE A 29 37.44 19.98 13.80
C PHE A 29 37.81 20.21 15.26
N ASN A 30 37.62 19.20 16.11
CA ASN A 30 38.05 19.25 17.50
C ASN A 30 39.47 18.66 17.63
N ARG A 31 40.46 19.53 17.86
CA ARG A 31 41.88 19.16 17.98
C ARG A 31 42.15 18.16 19.11
N ARG A 32 41.43 18.26 20.24
CA ARG A 32 41.65 17.38 21.40
C ARG A 32 41.22 15.94 21.12
N ILE A 33 40.12 15.77 20.40
CA ILE A 33 39.57 14.46 20.04
C ILE A 33 40.11 13.98 18.69
N ASN A 34 40.74 14.87 17.92
CA ASN A 34 41.22 14.62 16.57
C ASN A 34 40.12 14.10 15.63
N LYS A 35 38.91 14.68 15.74
CA LYS A 35 37.73 14.28 14.98
C LYS A 35 36.93 15.49 14.51
N GLU A 36 36.43 15.44 13.28
CA GLU A 36 35.46 16.41 12.77
C GLU A 36 34.07 16.12 13.36
N LEU A 37 33.47 17.13 13.98
CA LEU A 37 32.18 17.03 14.64
C LEU A 37 31.21 18.10 14.14
N PHE A 38 29.91 17.81 14.22
CA PHE A 38 28.88 18.79 13.90
C PHE A 38 28.57 19.65 15.12
N ARG A 39 28.81 20.95 15.00
CA ARG A 39 28.38 21.95 15.98
C ARG A 39 27.01 22.49 15.54
N ARG A 40 26.02 22.34 16.41
CA ARG A 40 24.65 22.83 16.20
C ARG A 40 24.50 24.21 16.82
N LYS A 41 23.83 25.12 16.12
CA LYS A 41 23.42 26.43 16.67
C LYS A 41 22.04 26.81 16.13
N ASP A 42 21.17 27.22 17.04
CA ASP A 42 19.81 27.64 16.71
C ASP A 42 19.80 29.17 16.53
N TYR A 43 19.24 29.62 15.42
CA TYR A 43 19.10 31.03 15.05
C TYR A 43 17.63 31.43 15.04
N LEU A 44 17.37 32.68 15.42
CA LEU A 44 16.08 33.33 15.18
C LEU A 44 16.12 33.98 13.81
N VAL A 45 15.25 33.52 12.92
CA VAL A 45 15.26 33.84 11.50
C VAL A 45 13.94 34.53 11.14
N HIS A 46 14.02 35.53 10.26
CA HIS A 46 12.86 36.24 9.72
C HIS A 46 12.16 35.42 8.66
N ASP A 47 10.84 35.35 8.76
CA ASP A 47 9.97 34.78 7.75
C ASP A 47 8.75 35.71 7.62
N GLU A 48 8.75 36.55 6.59
CA GLU A 48 7.67 37.52 6.36
C GLU A 48 6.38 36.86 5.91
N GLY A 49 6.50 35.86 5.03
CA GLY A 49 5.36 35.14 4.46
C GLY A 49 4.82 34.03 5.35
N GLN A 50 5.47 33.74 6.49
CA GLN A 50 5.12 32.62 7.37
C GLN A 50 5.03 31.28 6.62
N ILE A 51 5.90 31.12 5.62
CA ILE A 51 5.84 30.01 4.66
C ILE A 51 6.46 28.76 5.26
N SER A 52 7.53 28.92 6.06
CA SER A 52 8.25 27.78 6.63
C SER A 52 7.42 27.11 7.72
N ARG A 53 7.50 25.79 7.84
CA ARG A 53 6.93 25.02 8.95
C ARG A 53 7.99 24.13 9.60
N GLU A 54 7.63 23.59 10.77
CA GLU A 54 8.50 22.68 11.53
C GLU A 54 8.87 21.45 10.68
N GLY A 55 10.17 21.19 10.53
CA GLY A 55 10.70 20.11 9.71
C GLY A 55 11.18 20.50 8.31
N ASP A 56 10.96 21.75 7.88
CA ASP A 56 11.46 22.22 6.58
C ASP A 56 12.98 22.46 6.59
N LEU A 57 13.63 22.19 5.45
CA LEU A 57 15.02 22.52 5.22
C LEU A 57 15.08 23.86 4.46
N VAL A 58 15.73 24.85 5.06
CA VAL A 58 15.75 26.23 4.55
C VAL A 58 17.19 26.72 4.39
N ARG A 59 17.39 27.57 3.37
CA ARG A 59 18.58 28.41 3.24
C ARG A 59 18.28 29.73 3.93
N ILE A 60 19.11 30.09 4.89
CA ILE A 60 19.03 31.37 5.60
C ILE A 60 20.17 32.27 5.15
N GLU A 61 19.88 33.55 4.97
CA GLU A 61 20.86 34.56 4.59
C GLU A 61 21.00 35.64 5.66
N ALA A 62 22.20 36.19 5.82
CA ALA A 62 22.46 37.30 6.69
C ALA A 62 21.77 38.58 6.18
N THR A 63 21.20 39.34 7.11
CA THR A 63 20.46 40.58 6.86
C THR A 63 20.89 41.66 7.86
N ARG A 64 20.38 42.87 7.70
CA ARG A 64 20.50 43.90 8.74
C ARG A 64 19.92 43.38 10.07
N PRO A 65 20.36 43.87 11.23
CA PRO A 65 19.71 43.54 12.49
C PRO A 65 18.22 43.91 12.43
N LEU A 66 17.35 42.91 12.48
CA LEU A 66 15.89 43.09 12.48
C LEU A 66 15.35 43.18 13.90
N SER A 67 16.05 42.58 14.87
CA SER A 67 15.76 42.63 16.30
C SER A 67 17.02 42.30 17.10
N LYS A 68 16.95 42.35 18.44
CA LYS A 68 18.08 42.12 19.38
C LYS A 68 18.87 40.84 19.10
N ARG A 69 18.22 39.78 18.61
CA ARG A 69 18.83 38.45 18.35
C ARG A 69 18.56 37.91 16.94
N LYS A 70 18.04 38.73 16.03
CA LYS A 70 17.51 38.32 14.73
C LYS A 70 18.28 39.05 13.62
N PHE A 71 19.19 38.31 13.00
CA PHE A 71 20.13 38.83 12.00
C PHE A 71 20.07 38.05 10.68
N PHE A 72 19.19 37.05 10.58
CA PHE A 72 19.03 36.20 9.41
C PHE A 72 17.59 36.23 8.91
N SER A 73 17.41 36.04 7.60
CA SER A 73 16.11 35.85 6.96
C SER A 73 16.10 34.52 6.20
N VAL A 74 14.93 33.92 6.05
CA VAL A 74 14.74 32.78 5.15
C VAL A 74 14.86 33.32 3.72
N ALA A 75 15.81 32.77 2.97
CA ALA A 75 16.00 33.09 1.57
C ALA A 75 15.23 32.12 0.68
N GLU A 76 15.18 30.84 1.06
CA GLU A 76 14.64 29.79 0.22
C GLU A 76 14.29 28.54 1.04
N ILE A 77 13.20 27.87 0.68
CA ILE A 77 12.84 26.55 1.20
C ILE A 77 13.40 25.51 0.23
N ILE A 78 14.42 24.76 0.66
CA ILE A 78 15.10 23.75 -0.18
C ILE A 78 14.33 22.43 -0.16
N LYS A 79 13.79 22.04 1.00
CA LYS A 79 12.92 20.85 1.12
C LYS A 79 11.74 21.16 2.02
N ASN A 80 10.54 21.00 1.47
CA ASN A 80 9.29 21.20 2.17
C ASN A 80 8.77 19.86 2.70
N LYS A 81 8.90 19.63 4.00
CA LYS A 81 8.41 18.42 4.69
C LYS A 81 7.35 18.77 5.72
N GLY A 82 7.54 19.87 6.43
CA GLY A 82 6.66 20.32 7.51
C GLY A 82 5.27 20.72 7.04
N GLN A 83 5.14 21.32 5.85
CA GLN A 83 3.81 21.69 5.34
C GLN A 83 2.92 20.49 5.06
N GLN A 84 3.52 19.38 4.61
CA GLN A 84 2.79 18.16 4.27
C GLN A 84 2.15 17.53 5.50
N PHE A 85 2.79 17.61 6.67
CA PHE A 85 2.29 16.97 7.89
C PHE A 85 0.91 17.48 8.33
N ALA A 86 0.68 18.78 8.28
CA ALA A 86 -0.63 19.32 8.69
C ALA A 86 -1.76 18.94 7.70
N LEU A 87 -1.44 18.87 6.41
CA LEU A 87 -2.40 18.42 5.39
C LEU A 87 -2.78 16.96 5.65
N TYR A 88 -1.78 16.10 5.84
CA TYR A 88 -2.00 14.68 6.09
C TYR A 88 -2.75 14.42 7.39
N GLU A 89 -2.47 15.17 8.46
CA GLU A 89 -3.21 15.02 9.72
C GLU A 89 -4.71 15.33 9.53
N SER A 90 -5.04 16.42 8.84
CA SER A 90 -6.43 16.77 8.54
C SER A 90 -7.11 15.70 7.69
N GLN A 91 -6.45 15.25 6.61
CA GLN A 91 -6.99 14.23 5.70
C GLN A 91 -7.20 12.89 6.43
N ALA A 92 -6.24 12.47 7.24
CA ALA A 92 -6.34 11.24 8.02
C ALA A 92 -7.52 11.28 9.00
N LYS A 93 -7.73 12.39 9.72
CA LYS A 93 -8.88 12.54 10.62
C LYS A 93 -10.22 12.40 9.87
N THR A 94 -10.33 13.02 8.70
CA THR A 94 -11.54 12.92 7.88
C THR A 94 -11.77 11.49 7.38
N GLN A 95 -10.73 10.84 6.88
CA GLN A 95 -10.81 9.47 6.35
C GLN A 95 -11.15 8.45 7.44
N VAL A 96 -10.48 8.51 8.59
CA VAL A 96 -10.74 7.62 9.72
C VAL A 96 -12.17 7.75 10.20
N ALA A 97 -12.68 8.98 10.35
CA ALA A 97 -14.06 9.20 10.75
C ALA A 97 -15.06 8.59 9.75
N GLN A 98 -14.83 8.76 8.44
CA GLN A 98 -15.68 8.16 7.41
C GLN A 98 -15.64 6.62 7.47
N GLU A 99 -14.46 6.03 7.61
CA GLU A 99 -14.28 4.58 7.71
C GLU A 99 -14.96 4.00 8.96
N GLU A 100 -14.83 4.68 10.12
CA GLU A 100 -15.50 4.29 11.36
C GLU A 100 -17.03 4.32 11.21
N THR A 101 -17.58 5.35 10.54
CA THR A 101 -19.02 5.43 10.30
C THR A 101 -19.52 4.29 9.42
N GLN A 102 -18.79 3.95 8.35
CA GLN A 102 -19.12 2.83 7.45
C GLN A 102 -19.07 1.50 8.20
N LYS A 103 -18.00 1.24 8.95
CA LYS A 103 -17.87 0.02 9.78
C LYS A 103 -18.98 -0.09 10.82
N THR A 104 -19.40 1.03 11.40
CA THR A 104 -20.51 1.06 12.36
C THR A 104 -21.84 0.72 11.68
N GLN A 105 -22.09 1.28 10.49
CA GLN A 105 -23.28 0.98 9.70
C GLN A 105 -23.32 -0.50 9.29
N ASP A 106 -22.22 -1.02 8.75
CA ASP A 106 -22.06 -2.44 8.41
C ASP A 106 -22.30 -3.35 9.61
N PHE A 107 -21.78 -2.99 10.78
CA PHE A 107 -22.00 -3.75 12.01
C PHE A 107 -23.48 -3.76 12.42
N LEU A 108 -24.15 -2.60 12.37
CA LEU A 108 -25.58 -2.51 12.68
C LEU A 108 -26.42 -3.32 11.69
N GLN A 109 -26.09 -3.27 10.40
CA GLN A 109 -26.73 -4.07 9.36
C GLN A 109 -26.55 -5.57 9.60
N ARG A 110 -25.31 -6.03 9.82
CA ARG A 110 -25.05 -7.45 10.16
C ARG A 110 -25.76 -7.87 11.45
N ARG A 111 -25.90 -6.96 12.41
CA ARG A 111 -26.61 -7.22 13.66
C ARG A 111 -28.13 -7.34 13.45
N SER A 112 -28.74 -6.50 12.60
CA SER A 112 -30.16 -6.65 12.25
C SER A 112 -30.39 -7.95 11.50
N GLU A 113 -29.57 -8.25 10.48
CA GLU A 113 -29.66 -9.48 9.70
C GLU A 113 -29.57 -10.73 10.59
N ARG A 114 -28.65 -10.74 11.57
CA ARG A 114 -28.54 -11.85 12.54
C ARG A 114 -29.72 -11.97 13.49
N LYS A 115 -30.34 -10.84 13.89
CA LYS A 115 -31.49 -10.84 14.78
C LYS A 115 -32.71 -11.44 14.07
N ASP A 116 -32.84 -11.19 12.77
CA ASP A 116 -33.92 -11.73 11.95
C ASP A 116 -33.71 -13.22 11.61
N SER A 117 -32.45 -13.66 11.48
CA SER A 117 -32.10 -15.08 11.37
C SER A 117 -32.15 -15.79 12.74
N GLY A 118 -33.35 -16.15 13.21
CA GLY A 118 -33.51 -16.93 14.43
C GLY A 118 -32.90 -18.34 14.30
N GLY A 119 -31.78 -18.59 14.99
CA GLY A 119 -31.18 -19.93 15.17
C GLY A 119 -30.71 -20.64 13.90
N SER A 120 -30.03 -21.79 14.06
CA SER A 120 -29.50 -22.59 12.94
C SER A 120 -30.61 -23.37 12.23
N VAL A 121 -31.30 -22.71 11.28
CA VAL A 121 -32.35 -23.34 10.48
C VAL A 121 -31.79 -24.12 9.27
N LEU A 122 -30.52 -23.87 8.88
CA LEU A 122 -29.86 -24.47 7.70
C LEU A 122 -29.99 -26.00 7.63
N LEU A 123 -29.69 -26.72 8.73
CA LEU A 123 -29.74 -28.19 8.74
C LEU A 123 -31.16 -28.74 8.57
N ARG A 124 -32.16 -28.00 9.06
CA ARG A 124 -33.57 -28.35 8.86
C ARG A 124 -33.98 -28.10 7.41
N ASP A 125 -33.61 -26.94 6.86
CA ASP A 125 -33.90 -26.59 5.46
C ASP A 125 -33.28 -27.60 4.49
N ILE A 126 -32.03 -28.02 4.71
CA ILE A 126 -31.34 -29.04 3.88
C ILE A 126 -32.09 -30.38 3.94
N ARG A 127 -32.58 -30.77 5.11
CA ARG A 127 -33.35 -32.01 5.26
C ARG A 127 -34.66 -31.94 4.49
N VAL A 128 -35.38 -30.82 4.58
CA VAL A 128 -36.63 -30.59 3.84
C VAL A 128 -36.37 -30.60 2.33
N ILE A 129 -35.30 -29.95 1.86
CA ILE A 129 -34.90 -29.97 0.45
C ILE A 129 -34.58 -31.40 -0.02
N GLN A 130 -33.85 -32.18 0.78
CA GLN A 130 -33.52 -33.56 0.45
C GLN A 130 -34.76 -34.47 0.41
N ASP A 131 -35.67 -34.31 1.37
CA ASP A 131 -36.95 -35.04 1.42
C ASP A 131 -37.84 -34.67 0.23
N ALA A 132 -37.90 -33.39 -0.15
CA ALA A 132 -38.64 -32.91 -1.32
C ALA A 132 -38.07 -33.47 -2.64
N LEU A 133 -36.75 -33.52 -2.79
CA LEU A 133 -36.10 -34.11 -3.96
C LEU A 133 -36.35 -35.63 -4.05
N SER A 134 -36.42 -36.31 -2.90
CA SER A 134 -36.58 -37.77 -2.83
C SER A 134 -38.04 -38.22 -3.02
N LYS A 135 -39.00 -37.48 -2.46
CA LYS A 135 -40.43 -37.81 -2.47
C LYS A 135 -41.20 -37.14 -3.62
N GLY A 136 -40.64 -36.07 -4.22
CA GLY A 136 -41.28 -35.32 -5.30
C GLY A 136 -42.45 -34.43 -4.85
N GLU A 137 -42.64 -34.25 -3.55
CA GLU A 137 -43.66 -33.35 -2.99
C GLU A 137 -43.11 -31.92 -2.92
N SER A 138 -43.96 -30.91 -3.19
CA SER A 138 -43.62 -29.49 -3.08
C SER A 138 -44.40 -28.82 -1.94
N PRO A 139 -43.89 -28.84 -0.70
CA PRO A 139 -44.47 -28.09 0.41
C PRO A 139 -44.36 -26.58 0.17
N GLN A 140 -45.29 -25.79 0.73
CA GLN A 140 -45.22 -24.32 0.76
C GLN A 140 -43.93 -23.82 1.42
N GLU A 141 -43.40 -24.59 2.37
CA GLU A 141 -42.12 -24.34 3.04
C GLU A 141 -40.95 -24.25 2.04
N LEU A 142 -41.02 -24.94 0.89
CA LEU A 142 -39.97 -24.89 -0.13
C LEU A 142 -39.90 -23.51 -0.79
N GLU A 143 -41.02 -22.81 -0.94
CA GLU A 143 -41.04 -21.45 -1.50
C GLU A 143 -40.44 -20.43 -0.52
N GLU A 144 -40.70 -20.59 0.78
CA GLU A 144 -40.06 -19.78 1.83
C GLU A 144 -38.55 -20.02 1.88
N ILE A 145 -38.14 -21.28 1.75
CA ILE A 145 -36.73 -21.67 1.67
C ILE A 145 -36.09 -21.10 0.39
N LYS A 146 -36.75 -21.16 -0.76
CA LYS A 146 -36.29 -20.52 -2.01
C LYS A 146 -36.11 -19.01 -1.84
N ALA A 147 -37.05 -18.33 -1.19
CA ALA A 147 -36.98 -16.89 -0.93
C ALA A 147 -35.83 -16.53 0.03
N ARG A 148 -35.58 -17.34 1.06
CA ARG A 148 -34.49 -17.13 2.02
C ARG A 148 -33.10 -17.24 1.37
N TYR A 149 -32.90 -18.21 0.48
CA TYR A 149 -31.62 -18.43 -0.19
C TYR A 149 -31.52 -17.79 -1.59
N GLY A 150 -32.59 -17.19 -2.10
CA GLY A 150 -32.64 -16.52 -3.40
C GLY A 150 -32.49 -17.45 -4.61
N VAL A 151 -32.91 -18.72 -4.49
CA VAL A 151 -32.76 -19.74 -5.56
C VAL A 151 -34.10 -20.02 -6.24
N GLN A 152 -34.12 -20.07 -7.58
CA GLN A 152 -35.35 -20.33 -8.34
C GLN A 152 -35.82 -21.79 -8.26
N ASN A 153 -34.89 -22.77 -8.35
CA ASN A 153 -35.17 -24.20 -8.27
C ASN A 153 -34.06 -24.95 -7.52
N PHE A 154 -34.45 -25.90 -6.65
CA PHE A 154 -33.50 -26.77 -5.97
C PHE A 154 -33.18 -28.00 -6.82
N THR A 155 -32.01 -27.96 -7.47
CA THR A 155 -31.37 -29.12 -8.09
C THR A 155 -30.24 -29.64 -7.19
N PRO A 156 -29.78 -30.90 -7.37
CA PRO A 156 -28.61 -31.42 -6.64
C PRO A 156 -27.37 -30.52 -6.73
N GLU A 157 -27.22 -29.79 -7.85
CA GLU A 157 -26.13 -28.85 -8.08
C GLU A 157 -26.28 -27.57 -7.25
N THR A 158 -27.50 -27.02 -7.15
CA THR A 158 -27.74 -25.84 -6.30
C THR A 158 -27.54 -26.14 -4.81
N VAL A 159 -27.81 -27.37 -4.35
CA VAL A 159 -27.53 -27.78 -2.97
C VAL A 159 -26.01 -27.82 -2.72
N ARG A 160 -25.23 -28.34 -3.67
CA ARG A 160 -23.76 -28.29 -3.60
C ARG A 160 -23.24 -26.86 -3.58
N GLN A 161 -23.87 -25.96 -4.34
CA GLN A 161 -23.54 -24.54 -4.35
C GLN A 161 -23.86 -23.86 -3.01
N LEU A 162 -24.97 -24.19 -2.36
CA LEU A 162 -25.33 -23.67 -1.03
C LEU A 162 -24.34 -24.13 0.06
N LEU A 163 -23.83 -25.36 -0.06
CA LEU A 163 -22.87 -25.96 0.86
C LEU A 163 -21.41 -25.71 0.45
N GLN A 164 -21.18 -24.86 -0.56
CA GLN A 164 -19.84 -24.56 -1.00
C GLN A 164 -19.09 -23.79 0.08
N LEU A 165 -18.03 -24.39 0.60
CA LEU A 165 -17.17 -23.78 1.58
C LEU A 165 -16.10 -22.93 0.89
N ASP A 166 -15.77 -21.79 1.48
CA ASP A 166 -14.65 -20.97 0.98
C ASP A 166 -13.32 -21.75 1.00
N VAL A 167 -13.19 -22.71 1.90
CA VAL A 167 -11.98 -23.55 2.03
C VAL A 167 -11.73 -24.37 0.77
N THR A 168 -12.76 -24.96 0.15
CA THR A 168 -12.58 -25.76 -1.08
C THR A 168 -12.23 -24.85 -2.26
N LYS A 169 -12.87 -23.67 -2.34
CA LYS A 169 -12.53 -22.65 -3.32
C LYS A 169 -11.09 -22.17 -3.17
N PHE A 170 -10.63 -21.94 -1.94
CA PHE A 170 -9.24 -21.57 -1.68
C PHE A 170 -8.26 -22.72 -1.99
N GLU A 171 -8.64 -23.96 -1.73
CA GLU A 171 -7.84 -25.14 -2.11
C GLU A 171 -7.65 -25.21 -3.63
N ASP A 172 -8.71 -25.00 -4.41
CA ASP A 172 -8.63 -24.99 -5.87
C ASP A 172 -7.78 -23.82 -6.39
N GLN A 173 -7.90 -22.65 -5.77
CA GLN A 173 -7.03 -21.50 -6.08
C GLN A 173 -5.56 -21.80 -5.78
N LEU A 174 -5.27 -22.44 -4.65
CA LEU A 174 -3.92 -22.86 -4.28
C LEU A 174 -3.38 -23.88 -5.27
N LYS A 175 -4.16 -24.89 -5.66
CA LYS A 175 -3.79 -25.88 -6.69
C LYS A 175 -3.49 -25.22 -8.04
N ALA A 176 -4.27 -24.23 -8.44
CA ALA A 176 -4.04 -23.46 -9.66
C ALA A 176 -2.76 -22.60 -9.57
N GLN A 177 -2.48 -22.02 -8.40
CA GLN A 177 -1.24 -21.28 -8.17
C GLN A 177 -0.02 -22.20 -8.16
N THR A 178 -0.10 -23.37 -7.51
CA THR A 178 1.00 -24.35 -7.50
C THR A 178 1.27 -24.89 -8.89
N SER A 179 0.23 -25.27 -9.65
CA SER A 179 0.41 -25.75 -11.02
C SER A 179 1.01 -24.68 -11.94
N ARG A 180 0.64 -23.41 -11.76
CA ARG A 180 1.27 -22.29 -12.46
C ARG A 180 2.75 -22.18 -12.11
N ILE A 181 3.11 -22.21 -10.82
CA ILE A 181 4.51 -22.16 -10.36
C ILE A 181 5.31 -23.32 -10.97
N ASP A 182 4.78 -24.54 -10.91
CA ASP A 182 5.43 -25.74 -11.43
C ASP A 182 5.62 -25.66 -12.94
N SER A 183 4.61 -25.20 -13.68
CA SER A 183 4.69 -25.03 -15.14
C SER A 183 5.77 -24.01 -15.54
N VAL A 184 5.88 -22.89 -14.83
CA VAL A 184 6.90 -21.87 -15.05
C VAL A 184 8.28 -22.42 -14.72
N GLN A 185 8.44 -23.12 -13.59
CA GLN A 185 9.73 -23.69 -13.19
C GLN A 185 10.20 -24.76 -14.17
N LEU A 186 9.32 -25.68 -14.55
CA LEU A 186 9.61 -26.74 -15.51
C LEU A 186 9.97 -26.16 -16.88
N ARG A 187 9.23 -25.15 -17.35
CA ARG A 187 9.52 -24.48 -18.61
C ARG A 187 10.85 -23.73 -18.59
N VAL A 188 11.15 -23.02 -17.50
CA VAL A 188 12.45 -22.35 -17.32
C VAL A 188 13.58 -23.37 -17.27
N GLN A 189 13.40 -24.50 -16.58
CA GLN A 189 14.42 -25.54 -16.48
C GLN A 189 14.71 -26.16 -17.85
N GLN A 190 13.68 -26.51 -18.63
CA GLN A 190 13.84 -26.97 -20.02
C GLN A 190 14.65 -25.99 -20.88
N LEU A 191 14.39 -24.67 -20.76
CA LEU A 191 15.14 -23.63 -21.48
C LEU A 191 16.53 -23.35 -20.91
N LEU A 192 16.86 -23.87 -19.72
CA LEU A 192 18.21 -23.77 -19.14
C LEU A 192 19.08 -24.96 -19.52
N ASP A 193 18.48 -26.14 -19.68
CA ASP A 193 19.17 -27.37 -20.06
C ASP A 193 19.57 -27.36 -21.55
N ASP A 194 18.71 -26.80 -22.42
CA ASP A 194 18.93 -26.72 -23.87
C ASP A 194 19.27 -25.29 -24.35
N GLU A 195 20.54 -25.00 -24.64
CA GLU A 195 20.95 -23.65 -25.06
C GLU A 195 20.42 -23.25 -26.45
N ALA A 196 20.22 -24.21 -27.36
CA ALA A 196 19.71 -23.97 -28.70
C ALA A 196 18.22 -23.58 -28.69
N SER A 197 17.40 -24.30 -27.91
CA SER A 197 15.98 -24.00 -27.75
C SER A 197 15.77 -22.65 -27.05
N ALA A 198 16.61 -22.32 -26.06
CA ALA A 198 16.63 -21.02 -25.41
C ALA A 198 16.91 -19.87 -26.39
N ASN A 199 17.85 -20.05 -27.32
CA ASN A 199 18.17 -19.04 -28.33
C ASN A 199 17.03 -18.86 -29.34
N GLN A 200 16.40 -19.96 -29.77
CA GLN A 200 15.24 -19.91 -30.67
C GLN A 200 14.04 -19.23 -30.00
N PHE A 201 13.78 -19.56 -28.74
CA PHE A 201 12.73 -18.94 -27.93
C PHE A 201 12.95 -17.44 -27.74
N LEU A 202 14.19 -17.00 -27.49
CA LEU A 202 14.51 -15.57 -27.39
C LEU A 202 14.34 -14.85 -28.74
N LYS A 203 14.69 -15.50 -29.86
CA LYS A 203 14.47 -14.95 -31.20
C LYS A 203 12.99 -14.81 -31.52
N SER A 204 12.15 -15.80 -31.18
CA SER A 204 10.71 -15.72 -31.40
C SER A 204 10.06 -14.58 -30.59
N HIS A 205 10.65 -14.23 -29.45
CA HIS A 205 10.22 -13.13 -28.59
C HIS A 205 10.88 -11.78 -28.92
N GLY A 206 11.63 -11.68 -30.03
CA GLY A 206 12.16 -10.42 -30.55
C GLY A 206 13.55 -10.01 -30.05
N VAL A 207 14.36 -10.93 -29.50
CA VAL A 207 15.76 -10.66 -29.15
C VAL A 207 16.66 -10.92 -30.37
N GLU A 208 17.22 -9.86 -30.94
CA GLU A 208 18.02 -9.89 -32.19
C GLU A 208 19.27 -10.77 -32.07
N ASP A 209 20.08 -10.62 -31.01
CA ASP A 209 21.31 -11.42 -30.79
C ASP A 209 21.39 -12.09 -29.41
N PRO A 210 20.79 -13.30 -29.24
CA PRO A 210 20.84 -14.04 -27.98
C PRO A 210 22.24 -14.54 -27.57
N VAL A 211 23.16 -14.67 -28.53
CA VAL A 211 24.51 -15.23 -28.32
C VAL A 211 25.48 -14.19 -27.74
N ALA A 212 25.28 -12.91 -28.06
CA ALA A 212 26.11 -11.82 -27.55
C ALA A 212 25.76 -11.43 -26.09
N LEU A 213 24.61 -11.88 -25.58
CA LEU A 213 24.14 -11.54 -24.25
C LEU A 213 24.89 -12.29 -23.15
N LYS A 214 25.19 -11.59 -22.05
CA LYS A 214 25.74 -12.20 -20.83
C LYS A 214 24.75 -13.24 -20.27
N LYS A 215 25.28 -14.37 -19.79
CA LYS A 215 24.51 -15.52 -19.25
C LYS A 215 23.36 -15.12 -18.31
N ASN A 216 23.61 -14.22 -17.36
CA ASN A 216 22.58 -13.80 -16.39
C ASN A 216 21.50 -12.91 -17.00
N ILE A 217 21.85 -12.06 -17.97
CA ILE A 217 20.89 -11.21 -18.69
C ILE A 217 19.96 -12.10 -19.52
N LYS A 218 20.55 -13.06 -20.25
CA LYS A 218 19.81 -14.08 -21.01
C LYS A 218 18.82 -14.84 -20.12
N LYS A 219 19.26 -15.34 -18.96
CA LYS A 219 18.40 -16.03 -17.98
C LYS A 219 17.24 -15.17 -17.47
N ASN A 220 17.49 -13.88 -17.20
CA ASN A 220 16.45 -12.97 -16.72
C ASN A 220 15.41 -12.67 -17.80
N ILE A 221 15.84 -12.50 -19.05
CA ILE A 221 14.95 -12.28 -20.19
C ILE A 221 14.10 -13.52 -20.45
N LEU A 222 14.70 -14.71 -20.42
CA LEU A 222 13.97 -15.99 -20.51
C LEU A 222 12.87 -16.08 -19.44
N ARG A 223 13.21 -15.85 -18.17
CA ARG A 223 12.24 -15.87 -17.07
C ARG A 223 11.11 -14.86 -17.26
N LYS A 224 11.41 -13.66 -17.76
CA LYS A 224 10.38 -12.64 -18.03
C LYS A 224 9.41 -13.08 -19.10
N HIS A 225 9.89 -13.64 -20.21
CA HIS A 225 9.01 -14.11 -21.28
C HIS A 225 8.20 -15.34 -20.87
N VAL A 226 8.80 -16.30 -20.15
CA VAL A 226 8.05 -17.45 -19.61
C VAL A 226 6.96 -17.00 -18.62
N LEU A 227 7.21 -15.95 -17.83
CA LEU A 227 6.18 -15.35 -16.96
C LEU A 227 5.11 -14.55 -17.72
N GLN A 228 5.35 -14.17 -18.97
CA GLN A 228 4.38 -13.46 -19.81
C GLN A 228 3.48 -14.43 -20.60
N GLU A 229 3.99 -15.61 -20.95
CA GLU A 229 3.23 -16.65 -21.67
C GLU A 229 2.21 -17.40 -20.76
N LEU A 230 2.43 -17.42 -19.43
CA LEU A 230 1.68 -18.21 -18.44
C LEU A 230 1.08 -17.34 -17.34
#